data_AF-A0A0D3A859-F1
#
_entry.id   AF-A0A0D3A859-F1
#
_cell.length_a   1.000
_cell.length_b   1.000
_cell.length_c   1.000
_cell.angle_alpha   90.00
_cell.angle_beta   90.00
_cell.angle_gamma   90.00
#
_symmetry.space_group_name_H-M   'P 1'
#
loop_
_entity.id
_entity.type
_entity.pdbx_description
1 polymer ?
#
loop_
_entity_poly.entity_id
_entity_poly.type
_entity_poly.pdbx_seq_one_letter_code
_entity_poly.pdbx_strand_id
1 'polypeptide(L)'
;MVPVTSSLNQFELRSSRTDGNMWVNEKYDVYGFGVLILELLIGRRLVEYSEDIFVILRDHVRVLLEQGNVLECIDPTIEEEYSEDEVLPFLKLALVCTSQIPSNLPTMAEIVQILQAISSPVPHRMLDSFSKNSVLI
;
A
#
# COMPACT_ATOMS: atom_id res chain seq x y z
N MET A 1 -26.86 23.55 48.45
CA MET A 1 -27.03 23.93 47.04
C MET A 1 -25.68 23.74 46.38
N VAL A 2 -25.47 22.60 45.72
CA VAL A 2 -24.19 22.24 45.08
C VAL A 2 -24.40 22.38 43.58
N PRO A 3 -23.65 23.23 42.85
CA PRO A 3 -23.75 23.24 41.41
C PRO A 3 -22.90 22.11 40.80
N VAL A 4 -23.49 21.55 39.76
CA VAL A 4 -23.11 20.36 39.01
C VAL A 4 -21.88 20.60 38.15
N THR A 5 -21.11 19.53 37.97
CA THR A 5 -19.83 19.39 37.28
C THR A 5 -19.82 19.89 35.83
N SER A 6 -18.86 20.76 35.52
CA SER A 6 -18.41 21.10 34.16
C SER A 6 -17.52 19.99 33.59
N SER A 7 -18.17 18.96 33.04
CA SER A 7 -17.52 17.91 32.25
C SER A 7 -17.61 18.27 30.77
N LEU A 8 -16.70 19.12 30.27
CA LEU A 8 -16.34 19.24 28.84
C LEU A 8 -14.99 19.97 28.73
N ASN A 9 -13.91 19.37 29.26
CA ASN A 9 -12.52 19.80 29.03
C ASN A 9 -11.55 18.62 29.20
N GLN A 10 -11.91 17.44 28.69
CA GLN A 10 -11.01 16.26 28.65
C GLN A 10 -10.78 15.68 27.25
N PHE A 11 -11.36 16.28 26.20
CA PHE A 11 -11.16 15.81 24.82
C PHE A 11 -10.16 16.61 23.99
N GLU A 12 -9.58 17.71 24.52
CA GLU A 12 -8.61 18.54 23.79
C GLU A 12 -7.15 18.43 24.29
N LEU A 13 -6.85 17.53 25.24
CA LEU A 13 -5.48 17.36 25.77
C LEU A 13 -4.89 15.97 25.47
N ARG A 14 -5.06 15.50 24.23
CA ARG A 14 -4.27 14.36 23.72
C ARG A 14 -3.88 14.51 22.25
N SER A 15 -3.47 15.73 21.88
CA SER A 15 -2.89 16.04 20.56
C SER A 15 -1.45 16.59 20.68
N SER A 16 -0.66 16.15 21.67
CA SER A 16 0.74 16.62 21.79
C SER A 16 1.64 15.65 22.56
N ARG A 17 2.26 14.69 21.84
CA ARG A 17 3.66 14.24 21.94
C ARG A 17 3.83 12.80 21.46
N THR A 18 4.21 12.66 20.19
CA THR A 18 5.11 11.60 19.69
C THR A 18 5.88 12.16 18.48
N ASP A 19 6.64 13.22 18.71
CA ASP A 19 7.49 13.86 17.69
C ASP A 19 8.87 13.19 17.67
N GLY A 20 9.21 12.59 16.52
CA GLY A 20 10.57 12.15 16.18
C GLY A 20 10.64 10.81 15.45
N ASN A 21 9.93 9.79 15.95
CA ASN A 21 10.15 8.40 15.51
C ASN A 21 8.87 7.70 15.02
N MET A 22 7.68 8.27 15.26
CA MET A 22 6.42 7.58 14.95
C MET A 22 6.06 7.62 13.46
N TRP A 23 6.34 8.73 12.77
CA TRP A 23 6.17 8.84 11.32
C TRP A 23 7.15 7.94 10.55
N VAL A 24 8.34 7.76 11.12
CA VAL A 24 9.32 6.79 10.61
C VAL A 24 8.74 5.38 10.73
N ASN A 25 8.13 5.03 11.87
CA ASN A 25 7.49 3.72 12.05
C ASN A 25 6.29 3.51 11.12
N GLU A 26 5.41 4.52 10.98
CA GLU A 26 4.25 4.44 10.08
C GLU A 26 4.67 4.15 8.63
N LYS A 27 5.79 4.73 8.18
CA LYS A 27 6.34 4.45 6.84
C LYS A 27 6.92 3.05 6.71
N TYR A 28 7.55 2.53 7.76
CA TYR A 28 8.00 1.14 7.77
C TYR A 28 6.82 0.17 7.76
N ASP A 29 5.72 0.50 8.44
CA ASP A 29 4.48 -0.30 8.41
C ASP A 29 3.90 -0.32 6.99
N VAL A 30 3.87 0.83 6.30
CA VAL A 30 3.47 0.94 4.88
C VAL A 30 4.38 0.12 3.97
N TYR A 31 5.70 0.23 4.16
CA TYR A 31 6.68 -0.54 3.38
C TYR A 31 6.50 -2.04 3.56
N GLY A 32 6.43 -2.50 4.82
CA GLY A 32 6.19 -3.90 5.15
C GLY A 32 4.86 -4.41 4.60
N PHE A 33 3.82 -3.59 4.60
CA PHE A 33 2.54 -3.92 3.98
C PHE A 33 2.67 -4.10 2.45
N GLY A 34 3.41 -3.22 1.78
CA GLY A 34 3.67 -3.35 0.34
C GLY A 34 4.47 -4.61 -0.01
N VAL A 35 5.50 -4.95 0.79
CA VAL A 35 6.25 -6.21 0.66
C VAL A 35 5.31 -7.41 0.81
N LEU A 36 4.40 -7.37 1.78
CA LEU A 36 3.42 -8.43 2.00
C LEU A 36 2.48 -8.62 0.80
N ILE A 37 2.00 -7.54 0.18
CA ILE A 37 1.17 -7.66 -1.03
C ILE A 37 1.97 -8.32 -2.16
N LEU A 38 3.23 -7.90 -2.41
CA LEU A 38 4.06 -8.53 -3.43
C LEU A 38 4.29 -10.02 -3.13
N GLU A 39 4.56 -10.37 -1.88
CA GLU A 39 4.74 -11.76 -1.44
C GLU A 39 3.50 -12.61 -1.71
N LEU A 40 2.31 -12.07 -1.41
CA LEU A 40 1.04 -12.75 -1.69
C LEU A 40 0.81 -12.93 -3.19
N LEU A 41 1.06 -11.90 -4.00
CA LEU A 41 0.83 -11.95 -5.44
C LEU A 41 1.82 -12.87 -6.17
N ILE A 42 3.07 -12.91 -5.75
CA ILE A 42 4.14 -13.69 -6.40
C ILE A 42 4.19 -15.13 -5.87
N GLY A 43 3.62 -15.39 -4.70
CA GLY A 43 3.56 -16.73 -4.11
C GLY A 43 4.87 -17.20 -3.47
N ARG A 44 5.81 -16.29 -3.25
CA ARG A 44 7.15 -16.61 -2.74
C ARG A 44 7.46 -15.76 -1.52
N ARG A 45 8.02 -16.38 -0.49
CA ARG A 45 8.46 -15.67 0.72
C ARG A 45 9.52 -14.65 0.37
N LEU A 46 9.19 -13.37 0.49
CA LEU A 46 10.12 -12.30 0.15
C LEU A 46 11.02 -11.92 1.33
N VAL A 47 10.60 -12.24 2.56
CA VAL A 47 11.33 -11.96 3.80
C VAL A 47 12.67 -12.70 3.90
N GLU A 48 12.85 -13.79 3.15
CA GLU A 48 14.11 -14.56 3.13
C GLU A 48 15.16 -13.96 2.18
N TYR A 49 14.78 -12.98 1.36
CA TYR A 49 15.69 -12.32 0.45
C TYR A 49 16.47 -11.20 1.15
N SER A 50 17.72 -10.99 0.72
CA SER A 50 18.42 -9.76 1.07
C SER A 50 17.71 -8.55 0.47
N GLU A 51 17.88 -7.38 1.09
CA GLU A 51 17.31 -6.12 0.60
C GLU A 51 17.64 -5.87 -0.88
N ASP A 52 18.86 -6.21 -1.31
CA ASP A 52 19.29 -6.12 -2.71
C ASP A 52 18.43 -6.97 -3.65
N ILE A 53 18.09 -8.21 -3.25
CA ILE A 53 17.29 -9.12 -4.07
C ILE A 53 15.84 -8.62 -4.16
N PHE A 54 15.30 -8.08 -3.07
CA PHE A 54 13.96 -7.48 -3.10
C PHE A 54 13.90 -6.26 -4.03
N VAL A 55 14.93 -5.41 -4.01
CA VAL A 55 15.04 -4.27 -4.94
C VAL A 55 15.03 -4.74 -6.40
N ILE A 56 15.81 -5.77 -6.72
CA ILE A 56 15.83 -6.38 -8.07
C ILE A 56 14.46 -6.92 -8.45
N LEU A 57 13.78 -7.62 -7.54
CA LEU A 57 12.45 -8.17 -7.79
C LEU A 57 11.43 -7.06 -8.06
N ARG A 58 11.40 -6.02 -7.23
CA ARG A 58 10.52 -4.86 -7.41
C ARG A 58 10.76 -4.19 -8.77
N ASP A 59 12.02 -3.98 -9.13
CA ASP A 59 12.37 -3.36 -10.41
C ASP A 59 11.98 -4.25 -11.59
N HIS A 60 12.11 -5.58 -11.46
CA HIS A 60 11.61 -6.53 -12.46
C HIS A 60 10.09 -6.47 -12.60
N VAL A 61 9.34 -6.47 -11.49
CA VAL A 61 7.87 -6.33 -11.49
C VAL A 61 7.44 -5.01 -12.15
N ARG A 62 8.15 -3.92 -11.88
CA ARG A 62 7.91 -2.61 -12.52
C ARG A 62 8.10 -2.68 -14.03
N VAL A 63 9.16 -3.32 -14.52
CA VAL A 63 9.39 -3.51 -15.96
C VAL A 63 8.27 -4.33 -16.59
N LEU A 64 7.83 -5.42 -15.95
CA LEU A 64 6.71 -6.22 -16.42
C LEU A 64 5.41 -5.42 -16.48
N LEU A 65 5.17 -4.56 -15.50
CA LEU A 65 4.03 -3.64 -15.46
C LEU A 65 4.07 -2.65 -16.63
N GLU A 66 5.22 -2.05 -16.93
CA GLU A 66 5.40 -1.12 -18.06
C GLU A 66 5.21 -1.82 -19.42
N GLN A 67 5.54 -3.11 -19.49
CA GLN A 67 5.38 -3.93 -20.69
C GLN A 67 3.98 -4.52 -20.85
N GLY A 68 3.12 -4.44 -19.83
CA GLY A 68 1.80 -5.07 -19.83
C GLY A 68 1.84 -6.59 -19.69
N ASN A 69 2.91 -7.14 -19.11
CA ASN A 69 3.14 -8.57 -18.92
C ASN A 69 3.12 -8.96 -17.43
N VAL A 70 2.23 -8.34 -16.64
CA VAL A 70 2.24 -8.50 -15.18
C VAL A 70 2.00 -9.94 -14.72
N LEU A 71 1.24 -10.73 -15.49
CA LEU A 71 0.92 -12.12 -15.15
C LEU A 71 2.17 -13.01 -15.04
N GLU A 72 3.27 -12.66 -15.71
CA GLU A 72 4.52 -13.45 -15.67
C GLU A 72 5.13 -13.54 -14.27
N CYS A 73 4.85 -12.56 -13.39
CA CYS A 73 5.33 -12.55 -12.02
C CYS A 73 4.32 -13.04 -10.98
N ILE A 74 3.08 -13.33 -11.38
CA ILE A 74 2.00 -13.72 -10.47
C ILE A 74 2.10 -15.23 -10.18
N ASP A 75 1.74 -15.61 -8.95
CA ASP A 75 1.60 -17.02 -8.57
C ASP A 75 0.57 -17.70 -9.50
N PRO A 76 0.91 -18.84 -10.14
CA PRO A 76 -0.02 -19.55 -11.01
C PRO A 76 -1.36 -19.91 -10.34
N THR A 77 -1.36 -20.14 -9.02
CA THR A 77 -2.58 -20.42 -8.25
C THR A 77 -3.51 -19.21 -8.16
N ILE A 78 -2.97 -17.99 -8.23
CA ILE A 78 -3.75 -16.74 -8.32
C ILE A 78 -4.19 -16.51 -9.77
N GLU A 79 -3.33 -16.79 -10.75
CA GLU A 79 -3.66 -16.66 -12.18
C GLU A 79 -4.85 -17.55 -12.60
N GLU A 80 -5.02 -18.72 -11.97
CA GLU A 80 -6.16 -19.62 -12.21
C GLU A 80 -7.50 -19.06 -11.68
N GLU A 81 -7.47 -18.23 -10.63
CA GLU A 81 -8.67 -17.75 -9.93
C GLU A 81 -9.03 -16.28 -10.24
N TYR A 82 -8.05 -15.44 -10.58
CA TYR A 82 -8.20 -13.99 -10.72
C TYR A 82 -7.71 -13.49 -12.07
N SER A 83 -8.46 -12.56 -12.66
CA SER A 83 -8.07 -11.90 -13.91
C SER A 83 -6.97 -10.86 -13.71
N GLU A 84 -6.27 -10.51 -14.79
CA GLU A 84 -5.25 -9.45 -14.77
C GLU A 84 -5.80 -8.14 -14.23
N ASP A 85 -7.03 -7.76 -14.60
CA ASP A 85 -7.70 -6.54 -14.15
C ASP A 85 -7.99 -6.52 -12.64
N GLU A 86 -8.13 -7.70 -12.02
CA GLU A 86 -8.32 -7.84 -10.57
C GLU A 86 -7.01 -7.77 -9.81
N VAL A 87 -5.92 -8.27 -10.39
CA VAL A 87 -4.60 -8.34 -9.75
C VAL A 87 -3.80 -7.05 -9.93
N LEU A 88 -3.91 -6.41 -11.10
CA LEU A 88 -3.17 -5.20 -11.48
C LEU A 88 -3.29 -4.04 -10.46
N PRO A 89 -4.46 -3.74 -9.86
CA PRO A 89 -4.57 -2.69 -8.86
C PRO A 89 -3.79 -2.99 -7.58
N PHE A 90 -3.77 -4.24 -7.13
CA PHE A 90 -2.98 -4.66 -5.97
C PHE A 90 -1.48 -4.55 -6.25
N LEU A 91 -1.05 -4.95 -7.45
CA LEU A 91 0.35 -4.85 -7.86
C LEU A 91 0.82 -3.39 -7.86
N LYS A 92 0.02 -2.48 -8.44
CA LYS A 92 0.29 -1.04 -8.43
C LYS A 92 0.37 -0.48 -7.02
N LEU A 93 -0.57 -0.86 -6.14
CA LEU A 93 -0.54 -0.46 -4.74
C LEU A 93 0.75 -0.93 -4.05
N ALA A 94 1.16 -2.17 -4.28
CA ALA A 94 2.35 -2.75 -3.70
C ALA A 94 3.64 -2.02 -4.13
N LEU A 95 3.76 -1.66 -5.41
CA LEU A 95 4.89 -0.87 -5.93
C LEU A 95 4.94 0.54 -5.32
N VAL A 96 3.79 1.17 -5.11
CA VAL A 96 3.71 2.47 -4.45
C VAL A 96 4.10 2.38 -2.97
N CYS A 97 3.61 1.38 -2.25
CA CYS A 97 3.95 1.13 -0.84
C CYS A 97 5.42 0.71 -0.63
N THR A 98 6.12 0.25 -1.67
CA THR A 98 7.53 -0.18 -1.61
C THR A 98 8.50 0.81 -2.28
N SER A 99 8.04 2.05 -2.45
CA SER A 99 8.86 3.12 -3.01
C SER A 99 10.04 3.49 -2.11
N GLN A 100 11.22 3.66 -2.71
CA GLN A 100 12.40 4.18 -2.00
C GLN A 100 12.28 5.67 -1.67
N ILE A 101 11.30 6.36 -2.25
CA ILE A 101 11.06 7.77 -2.02
C ILE A 101 10.00 7.88 -0.92
N PRO A 102 10.36 8.26 0.31
CA PRO A 102 9.41 8.23 1.43
C PRO A 102 8.21 9.14 1.22
N SER A 103 8.33 10.21 0.43
CA SER A 103 7.21 11.13 0.12
C SER A 103 6.16 10.53 -0.81
N ASN A 104 6.48 9.42 -1.50
CA ASN A 104 5.55 8.73 -2.38
C ASN A 104 4.73 7.66 -1.64
N LEU A 105 5.13 7.31 -0.41
CA LEU A 105 4.41 6.34 0.39
C LEU A 105 3.06 6.93 0.82
N PRO A 106 1.95 6.23 0.55
CA PRO A 106 0.64 6.63 1.05
C PRO A 106 0.57 6.39 2.56
N THR A 107 -0.37 7.07 3.20
CA THR A 107 -0.75 6.78 4.59
C THR A 107 -1.52 5.46 4.67
N MET A 108 -1.51 4.82 5.85
CA MET A 108 -2.32 3.61 6.06
C MET A 108 -3.83 3.88 5.86
N ALA A 109 -4.30 5.10 6.11
CA ALA A 109 -5.67 5.50 5.85
C ALA A 109 -5.99 5.52 4.34
N GLU A 110 -5.09 6.04 3.51
CA GLU A 110 -5.24 6.02 2.05
C GLU A 110 -5.18 4.60 1.51
N ILE A 111 -4.30 3.75 2.03
CA ILE A 111 -4.23 2.32 1.68
C ILE A 111 -5.59 1.64 1.90
N VAL A 112 -6.21 1.83 3.06
CA VAL A 112 -7.52 1.24 3.36
C VAL A 112 -8.59 1.73 2.38
N GLN A 113 -8.59 3.02 2.02
CA GLN A 113 -9.53 3.57 1.04
C GLN A 113 -9.32 2.96 -0.36
N ILE A 114 -8.06 2.78 -0.78
CA ILE A 114 -7.72 2.14 -2.05
C ILE A 114 -8.21 0.70 -2.05
N LEU A 115 -7.94 -0.07 -0.99
CA LEU A 115 -8.39 -1.46 -0.87
C LEU A 115 -9.91 -1.60 -0.90
N GLN A 116 -10.63 -0.69 -0.23
CA GLN A 116 -12.09 -0.64 -0.29
C GLN A 116 -12.59 -0.36 -1.71
N ALA A 117 -11.90 0.50 -2.46
CA ALA A 117 -12.24 0.78 -3.86
C ALA A 117 -11.95 -0.42 -4.77
N ILE A 118 -10.88 -1.18 -4.51
CA ILE A 118 -10.54 -2.41 -5.25
C ILE A 118 -11.55 -3.54 -4.94
N SER A 119 -11.95 -3.70 -3.67
CA SER A 119 -12.85 -4.78 -3.22
C SER A 119 -14.34 -4.52 -3.44
N SER A 120 -14.72 -3.27 -3.75
CA SER A 120 -16.13 -2.92 -3.98
C SER A 120 -16.54 -3.30 -5.41
N PRO A 121 -17.71 -3.91 -5.65
CA PRO A 121 -18.22 -4.18 -7.01
C PRO A 121 -18.66 -2.90 -7.76
N VAL A 122 -17.98 -1.77 -7.58
CA VAL A 122 -18.35 -0.45 -8.11
C VAL A 122 -17.45 -0.09 -9.30
N PRO A 123 -17.99 0.43 -10.43
CA PRO A 123 -17.30 0.41 -11.71
C PRO A 123 -16.15 1.43 -11.77
N HIS A 124 -14.93 0.93 -12.03
CA HIS A 124 -13.79 1.52 -12.77
C HIS A 124 -13.33 2.99 -12.57
N ARG A 125 -13.94 3.85 -11.75
CA ARG A 125 -13.67 5.30 -11.83
C ARG A 125 -12.60 5.85 -10.88
N MET A 126 -12.11 5.10 -9.89
CA MET A 126 -11.09 5.61 -8.95
C MET A 126 -9.64 5.30 -9.36
N LEU A 127 -9.37 4.21 -10.08
CA LEU A 127 -7.99 3.78 -10.42
C LEU A 127 -7.31 4.70 -11.44
N ASP A 128 -8.08 5.38 -12.29
CA ASP A 128 -7.55 6.35 -13.26
C ASP A 128 -6.87 7.56 -12.60
N SER A 129 -7.27 7.91 -11.36
CA SER A 129 -6.74 9.08 -10.66
C SER A 129 -5.37 8.81 -10.05
N PHE A 130 -5.13 7.57 -9.58
CA PHE A 130 -3.82 7.13 -9.10
C PHE A 130 -2.83 6.93 -10.26
N SER A 131 -3.30 6.45 -11.41
CA SER A 131 -2.47 6.33 -12.60
C SER A 131 -2.07 7.68 -13.20
N LYS A 132 -2.90 8.73 -13.06
CA LYS A 132 -2.62 10.05 -13.65
C LYS A 132 -1.74 10.94 -12.77
N ASN A 133 -1.67 10.71 -11.47
CA ASN A 133 -0.79 11.46 -10.57
C ASN A 133 0.56 10.79 -10.28
N SER A 134 0.82 9.61 -10.85
CA SER A 134 2.09 8.87 -10.70
C SER A 134 2.71 8.47 -12.04
N VAL A 135 2.49 9.25 -13.11
CA VAL A 135 3.29 9.13 -14.35
C VAL A 135 4.66 9.79 -14.14
N LEU A 136 5.47 9.20 -13.27
CA LEU A 136 6.93 9.27 -13.24
C LEU A 136 7.44 8.02 -12.52
N ILE A 137 7.17 6.89 -13.16
CA ILE A 137 7.96 5.68 -13.05
C ILE A 137 8.32 5.31 -14.49
#